data_AF-A0A956DJM8-F1
#
_entry.id   AF-A0A956DJM8-F1
#
_cell.length_a   1.000
_cell.length_b   1.000
_cell.length_c   1.000
_cell.angle_alpha   90.00
_cell.angle_beta   90.00
_cell.angle_gamma   90.00
#
_symmetry.space_group_name_H-M   'P 1'
#
loop_
_entity.id
_entity.type
_entity.pdbx_description
1 polymer ?
#
loop_
_entity_poly.entity_id
_entity_poly.type
_entity_poly.pdbx_seq_one_letter_code
_entity_poly.pdbx_strand_id
1 'polypeptide(L)'
;MSDDFAKPESLWAILARDHLLTACFFLLLAVGLAPLLATPVLPFIDMNVTIAHGSILFDVMGHKEPFGSAFEINPLPVPYWTIYILSGVLDAIGGALFAARAVVALAIFVLPLSVMRLLVALRRDPRLGLWAFMFNWERNLWAGWVAYVLGIALALWTIAWLLEVESLSDAVKTTVLTALVAITHAQALAFLAVAGLLLFFTRARTLKETGLYVLSLAGGLIAMRPWLEDVFADVHTTSGLKQSFELQEHTVSDKLAKLYAHTFDVFAGDYETWTTGFMFLLLFAGPIAIAAATRSRRGAPLAPPIAITLAALALYVVLPFALKGPGGVFHKHNYVRYAMVMLIGLLTIPRPWLRGKAALWLVPGLVLALAMDVQMYRHLRHFSRRMVALQSLASQIPPRSYVLPIVGERNDPTCRMAPLSGVASLMIASRKSYTPQLWSIRHVPILFTPKAPPRARGSKVTKGLLRRYDYVLVQGLGHDPFPRSKDKLPVELLGEADIWRLYRVDREAAAR
;
A
#
# COMPACT_ATOMS: atom_id res chain seq x y z
N MET A 1 19.17 40.79 13.06
CA MET A 1 19.02 39.64 13.97
C MET A 1 19.13 38.37 13.14
N SER A 2 20.35 37.88 12.95
CA SER A 2 20.65 36.57 12.39
C SER A 2 20.76 35.60 13.56
N ASP A 3 19.63 35.10 14.05
CA ASP A 3 19.70 33.88 14.86
C ASP A 3 20.17 32.79 13.91
N ASP A 4 21.45 32.42 14.03
CA ASP A 4 22.06 31.33 13.31
C ASP A 4 21.17 30.09 13.48
N PHE A 5 20.56 29.71 12.38
CA PHE A 5 19.61 28.63 12.30
C PHE A 5 20.36 27.31 12.34
N ALA A 6 20.82 26.93 13.54
CA ALA A 6 21.48 25.65 13.77
C ALA A 6 20.69 24.52 13.10
N LYS A 7 21.41 23.64 12.40
CA LYS A 7 20.86 22.48 11.71
C LYS A 7 19.99 21.68 12.70
N PRO A 8 18.76 21.27 12.32
CA PRO A 8 17.93 20.49 13.22
C PRO A 8 18.69 19.24 13.70
N GLU A 9 18.61 18.99 15.00
CA GLU A 9 19.16 17.78 15.61
C GLU A 9 18.58 16.53 14.92
N SER A 10 19.40 15.49 14.75
CA SER A 10 18.93 14.27 14.10
C SER A 10 17.82 13.59 14.94
N LEU A 11 16.84 12.96 14.27
CA LEU A 11 15.77 12.23 14.96
C LEU A 11 16.34 11.18 15.92
N TRP A 12 17.43 10.51 15.55
CA TRP A 12 18.10 9.51 16.36
C TRP A 12 18.69 10.07 17.66
N ALA A 13 19.33 11.25 17.60
CA ALA A 13 19.84 11.91 18.80
C ALA A 13 18.70 12.34 19.74
N ILE A 14 17.57 12.79 19.17
CA ILE A 14 16.37 13.11 19.95
C ILE A 14 15.83 11.85 20.65
N LEU A 15 15.67 10.74 19.93
CA LEU A 15 15.19 9.47 20.50
C LEU A 15 16.15 8.92 21.58
N ALA A 16 17.46 9.03 21.38
CA ALA A 16 18.45 8.59 22.36
C ALA A 16 18.36 9.36 23.69
N ARG A 17 18.10 10.67 23.63
CA ARG A 17 17.97 11.54 24.82
C ARG A 17 16.58 11.49 25.47
N ASP A 18 15.54 11.21 24.68
CA ASP A 18 14.15 11.29 25.09
C ASP A 18 13.55 9.90 25.36
N HIS A 19 13.94 9.31 26.50
CA HIS A 19 13.56 7.94 26.84
C HIS A 19 12.05 7.70 26.87
N LEU A 20 11.25 8.71 27.26
CA LEU A 20 9.79 8.58 27.27
C LEU A 20 9.22 8.51 25.85
N LEU A 21 9.66 9.38 24.93
CA LEU A 21 9.26 9.31 23.52
C LEU A 21 9.63 7.94 22.93
N THR A 22 10.85 7.49 23.19
CA THR A 22 11.36 6.20 22.71
C THR A 22 10.57 5.02 23.27
N ALA A 23 10.30 5.01 24.58
CA ALA A 23 9.49 3.97 25.21
C ALA A 23 8.06 3.94 24.64
N CYS A 24 7.41 5.10 24.50
CA CYS A 24 6.08 5.19 23.89
C CYS A 24 6.08 4.71 22.44
N PHE A 25 7.08 5.09 21.65
CA PHE A 25 7.22 4.65 20.26
C PHE A 25 7.34 3.13 20.18
N PHE A 26 8.22 2.52 20.97
CA PHE A 26 8.41 1.06 20.96
C PHE A 26 7.23 0.30 21.54
N LEU A 27 6.52 0.87 22.53
CA LEU A 27 5.28 0.28 23.04
C LEU A 27 4.19 0.25 21.96
N LEU A 28 3.93 1.39 21.31
CA LEU A 28 2.96 1.46 20.21
C LEU A 28 3.37 0.56 19.05
N LEU A 29 4.67 0.49 18.74
CA LEU A 29 5.18 -0.41 17.71
C LEU A 29 4.94 -1.88 18.08
N ALA A 30 5.29 -2.30 19.29
CA ALA A 30 5.09 -3.68 19.72
C ALA A 30 3.60 -4.08 19.69
N VAL A 31 2.72 -3.20 20.18
CA VAL A 31 1.26 -3.42 20.16
C VAL A 31 0.73 -3.38 18.73
N GLY A 32 1.18 -2.45 17.90
CA GLY A 32 0.81 -2.34 16.49
C GLY A 32 1.30 -3.51 15.63
N LEU A 33 2.36 -4.21 16.03
CA LEU A 33 2.81 -5.42 15.34
C LEU A 33 2.09 -6.69 15.80
N ALA A 34 1.49 -6.69 17.00
CA ALA A 34 0.83 -7.86 17.56
C ALA A 34 -0.28 -8.46 16.67
N PRO A 35 -1.11 -7.67 15.96
CA PRO A 35 -2.13 -8.23 15.06
C PRO A 35 -1.55 -9.09 13.92
N LEU A 36 -0.32 -8.84 13.48
CA LEU A 36 0.32 -9.66 12.43
C LEU A 36 0.56 -11.12 12.87
N LEU A 37 0.57 -11.37 14.18
CA LEU A 37 0.69 -12.69 14.78
C LEU A 37 -0.66 -13.42 14.90
N ALA A 38 -1.78 -12.70 14.78
CA ALA A 38 -3.12 -13.24 15.00
C ALA A 38 -3.64 -14.11 13.83
N THR A 39 -3.04 -13.96 12.65
CA THR A 39 -3.46 -14.67 11.43
C THR A 39 -2.27 -15.18 10.63
N PRO A 40 -2.38 -16.37 10.00
CA PRO A 40 -1.40 -16.82 9.04
C PRO A 40 -1.50 -16.09 7.69
N VAL A 41 -2.68 -15.58 7.35
CA VAL A 41 -2.98 -14.88 6.09
C VAL A 41 -3.56 -13.50 6.40
N LEU A 42 -2.96 -12.45 5.86
CA LEU A 42 -3.44 -11.09 6.05
C LEU A 42 -4.57 -10.77 5.04
N PRO A 43 -5.68 -10.17 5.48
CA PRO A 43 -6.88 -9.91 4.67
C PRO A 43 -6.78 -8.66 3.80
N PHE A 44 -5.61 -8.37 3.24
CA PHE A 44 -5.39 -7.14 2.46
C PHE A 44 -5.52 -7.42 0.96
N ILE A 45 -6.45 -6.72 0.31
CA ILE A 45 -6.95 -7.04 -1.03
C ILE A 45 -5.82 -7.21 -2.05
N ASP A 46 -5.04 -6.14 -2.25
CA ASP A 46 -3.99 -6.08 -3.26
C ASP A 46 -2.64 -6.64 -2.76
N MET A 47 -2.50 -6.82 -1.45
CA MET A 47 -1.23 -7.23 -0.85
C MET A 47 -0.90 -8.67 -1.23
N ASN A 48 -1.88 -9.57 -1.19
CA ASN A 48 -1.65 -10.98 -1.57
C ASN A 48 -1.15 -11.10 -3.01
N VAL A 49 -1.64 -10.24 -3.91
CA VAL A 49 -1.17 -10.18 -5.31
C VAL A 49 0.23 -9.60 -5.40
N THR A 50 0.52 -8.54 -4.64
CA THR A 50 1.85 -7.91 -4.55
C THR A 50 2.92 -8.89 -4.06
N ILE A 51 2.63 -9.62 -2.99
CA ILE A 51 3.54 -10.62 -2.41
C ILE A 51 3.71 -11.81 -3.37
N ALA A 52 2.63 -12.26 -4.01
CA ALA A 52 2.71 -13.33 -5.01
C ALA A 52 3.64 -12.96 -6.17
N HIS A 53 3.51 -11.74 -6.71
CA HIS A 53 4.44 -11.21 -7.72
C HIS A 53 5.89 -11.19 -7.23
N GLY A 54 6.16 -10.60 -6.07
CA GLY A 54 7.53 -10.57 -5.53
C GLY A 54 8.10 -11.98 -5.30
N SER A 55 7.29 -12.92 -4.82
CA SER A 55 7.71 -14.29 -4.51
C SER A 55 8.13 -15.11 -5.75
N ILE A 56 7.67 -14.74 -6.95
CA ILE A 56 8.05 -15.42 -8.19
C ILE A 56 9.17 -14.70 -8.94
N LEU A 57 9.60 -13.52 -8.49
CA LEU A 57 10.57 -12.69 -9.19
C LEU A 57 11.83 -13.47 -9.58
N PHE A 58 12.44 -14.19 -8.63
CA PHE A 58 13.63 -14.99 -8.88
C PHE A 58 13.36 -16.26 -9.72
N ASP A 59 12.15 -16.82 -9.66
CA ASP A 59 11.76 -17.96 -10.47
C ASP A 59 11.53 -17.56 -11.95
N VAL A 60 10.94 -16.39 -12.19
CA VAL A 60 10.78 -15.82 -13.53
C VAL A 60 12.14 -15.47 -14.13
N MET A 61 13.01 -14.79 -13.37
CA MET A 61 14.39 -14.51 -13.83
C MET A 61 15.20 -15.78 -14.13
N GLY A 62 14.97 -16.85 -13.37
CA GLY A 62 15.61 -18.14 -13.57
C GLY A 62 14.90 -19.06 -14.56
N HIS A 63 13.85 -18.59 -15.26
CA HIS A 63 13.02 -19.37 -16.18
C HIS A 63 12.52 -20.71 -15.59
N LYS A 64 12.20 -20.74 -14.30
CA LYS A 64 11.72 -21.95 -13.61
C LYS A 64 10.23 -22.16 -13.86
N GLU A 65 9.86 -23.34 -14.34
CA GLU A 65 8.44 -23.71 -14.50
C GLU A 65 7.70 -23.80 -13.14
N PRO A 66 6.42 -23.40 -13.08
CA PRO A 66 5.56 -23.00 -14.22
C PRO A 66 5.68 -21.53 -14.62
N PHE A 67 6.51 -20.74 -13.93
CA PHE A 67 6.54 -19.29 -14.09
C PHE A 67 7.34 -18.82 -15.29
N GLY A 68 8.43 -19.52 -15.63
CA GLY A 68 9.29 -19.17 -16.77
C GLY A 68 8.58 -19.18 -18.13
N SER A 69 7.55 -20.02 -18.30
CA SER A 69 6.73 -20.03 -19.51
C SER A 69 5.59 -19.01 -19.47
N ALA A 70 5.05 -18.72 -18.28
CA ALA A 70 3.85 -17.91 -18.12
C ALA A 70 4.12 -16.42 -17.88
N PHE A 71 5.33 -16.06 -17.45
CA PHE A 71 5.70 -14.69 -17.10
C PHE A 71 7.06 -14.28 -17.66
N GLU A 72 7.25 -12.97 -17.79
CA GLU A 72 8.52 -12.33 -18.14
C GLU A 72 8.77 -11.09 -17.27
N ILE A 73 10.03 -10.68 -17.20
CA ILE A 73 10.44 -9.47 -16.48
C ILE A 73 10.26 -8.25 -17.37
N ASN A 74 9.62 -7.21 -16.85
CA ASN A 74 9.64 -5.89 -17.47
C ASN A 74 10.98 -5.20 -17.14
N PRO A 75 11.88 -4.96 -18.11
CA PRO A 75 13.20 -4.40 -17.81
C PRO A 75 13.16 -2.90 -17.46
N LEU A 76 12.03 -2.23 -17.66
CA LEU A 76 11.90 -0.79 -17.43
C LEU A 76 11.73 -0.47 -15.93
N PRO A 77 12.20 0.70 -15.46
CA PRO A 77 12.01 1.18 -14.10
C PRO A 77 10.55 1.62 -13.87
N VAL A 78 9.64 0.65 -13.81
CA VAL A 78 8.22 0.86 -13.52
C VAL A 78 7.96 0.90 -12.01
N PRO A 79 6.83 1.49 -11.57
CA PRO A 79 6.40 1.40 -10.18
C PRO A 79 6.31 -0.06 -9.70
N TYR A 80 6.38 -0.28 -8.39
CA TYR A 80 6.39 -1.58 -7.69
C TYR A 80 7.71 -2.35 -7.66
N TRP A 81 8.76 -1.92 -8.37
CA TRP A 81 10.06 -2.61 -8.33
C TRP A 81 10.61 -2.79 -6.92
N THR A 82 10.58 -1.72 -6.12
CA THR A 82 11.07 -1.77 -4.73
C THR A 82 10.35 -2.83 -3.91
N ILE A 83 9.02 -2.90 -4.01
CA ILE A 83 8.23 -3.82 -3.20
C ILE A 83 8.34 -5.25 -3.70
N TYR A 84 8.49 -5.48 -5.01
CA TYR A 84 8.67 -6.84 -5.55
C TYR A 84 10.03 -7.40 -5.18
N ILE A 85 11.10 -6.61 -5.31
CA ILE A 85 12.45 -7.02 -4.88
C ILE A 85 12.46 -7.31 -3.38
N LEU A 86 11.92 -6.39 -2.57
CA LEU A 86 11.84 -6.57 -1.12
C LEU A 86 11.06 -7.85 -0.76
N SER A 87 9.89 -8.05 -1.37
CA SER A 87 9.05 -9.22 -1.09
C SER A 87 9.71 -10.52 -1.55
N GLY A 88 10.38 -10.53 -2.70
CA GLY A 88 11.11 -11.69 -3.20
C GLY A 88 12.28 -12.08 -2.29
N VAL A 89 13.05 -11.10 -1.80
CA VAL A 89 14.14 -11.34 -0.84
C VAL A 89 13.59 -11.89 0.48
N LEU A 90 12.54 -11.29 1.02
CA LEU A 90 11.93 -11.76 2.27
C LEU A 90 11.28 -13.15 2.11
N ASP A 91 10.71 -13.44 0.94
CA ASP A 91 10.17 -14.76 0.61
C ASP A 91 11.29 -15.81 0.55
N ALA A 92 12.47 -15.48 0.02
CA ALA A 92 13.62 -16.36 0.06
C ALA A 92 14.13 -16.64 1.48
N ILE A 93 13.93 -15.72 2.43
CA ILE A 93 14.35 -15.85 3.83
C ILE A 93 13.37 -16.70 4.65
N GLY A 94 12.06 -16.43 4.55
CA GLY A 94 11.06 -17.02 5.44
C GLY A 94 9.76 -17.48 4.76
N GLY A 95 9.72 -17.49 3.44
CA GLY A 95 8.52 -17.77 2.64
C GLY A 95 7.52 -16.61 2.58
N ALA A 96 6.52 -16.75 1.72
CA ALA A 96 5.64 -15.64 1.36
C ALA A 96 4.82 -15.10 2.52
N LEU A 97 4.39 -15.96 3.46
CA LEU A 97 3.63 -15.51 4.63
C LEU A 97 4.49 -14.69 5.60
N PHE A 98 5.80 -14.98 5.67
CA PHE A 98 6.74 -14.13 6.39
C PHE A 98 6.94 -12.82 5.64
N ALA A 99 7.17 -12.86 4.32
CA ALA A 99 7.32 -11.66 3.49
C ALA A 99 6.14 -10.69 3.62
N ALA A 100 4.91 -11.21 3.56
CA ALA A 100 3.69 -10.43 3.74
C ALA A 100 3.68 -9.68 5.08
N ARG A 101 3.99 -10.37 6.19
CA ARG A 101 4.04 -9.75 7.52
C ARG A 101 5.20 -8.77 7.65
N ALA A 102 6.38 -9.12 7.17
CA ALA A 102 7.57 -8.29 7.25
C ALA A 102 7.38 -6.97 6.49
N VAL A 103 6.74 -7.01 5.32
CA VAL A 103 6.41 -5.81 4.53
C VAL A 103 5.39 -4.92 5.25
N VAL A 104 4.36 -5.50 5.88
CA VAL A 104 3.38 -4.71 6.66
C VAL A 104 4.00 -4.17 7.95
N ALA A 105 4.81 -4.98 8.64
CA ALA A 105 5.57 -4.57 9.81
C ALA A 105 6.50 -3.40 9.48
N LEU A 106 7.15 -3.44 8.32
CA LEU A 106 7.95 -2.35 7.82
C LEU A 106 7.09 -1.09 7.65
N ALA A 107 5.91 -1.18 7.03
CA ALA A 107 5.01 -0.04 6.87
C ALA A 107 4.57 0.57 8.21
N ILE A 108 4.18 -0.26 9.18
CA ILE A 108 3.80 0.13 10.55
C ILE A 108 4.97 0.83 11.27
N PHE A 109 6.20 0.39 11.02
CA PHE A 109 7.39 0.99 11.60
C PHE A 109 7.80 2.31 10.94
N VAL A 110 7.93 2.32 9.60
CA VAL A 110 8.54 3.46 8.89
C VAL A 110 7.62 4.66 8.81
N LEU A 111 6.30 4.46 8.75
CA LEU A 111 5.38 5.57 8.60
C LEU A 111 5.41 6.53 9.80
N PRO A 112 5.24 6.09 11.07
CA PRO A 112 5.35 7.00 12.21
C PRO A 112 6.74 7.65 12.31
N LEU A 113 7.79 6.87 12.02
CA LEU A 113 9.17 7.38 12.03
C LEU A 113 9.37 8.49 10.98
N SER A 114 8.81 8.34 9.77
CA SER A 114 8.84 9.37 8.73
C SER A 114 8.06 10.62 9.12
N VAL A 115 6.92 10.48 9.79
CA VAL A 115 6.17 11.64 10.32
C VAL A 115 7.00 12.36 11.39
N MET A 116 7.61 11.64 12.33
CA MET A 116 8.53 12.23 13.32
C MET A 116 9.71 12.95 12.65
N ARG A 117 10.31 12.32 11.63
CA ARG A 117 11.43 12.90 10.88
C ARG A 117 11.04 14.19 10.17
N LEU A 118 9.85 14.22 9.57
CA LEU A 118 9.29 15.41 8.94
C LEU A 118 9.00 16.51 9.96
N LEU A 119 8.41 16.17 11.12
CA LEU A 119 8.20 17.11 12.22
C LEU A 119 9.52 17.74 12.68
N VAL A 120 10.59 16.96 12.79
CA VAL A 120 11.94 17.46 13.13
C VAL A 120 12.47 18.43 12.07
N ALA A 121 12.39 18.10 10.77
CA ALA A 121 12.80 19.01 9.68
C ALA A 121 12.00 20.32 9.69
N LEU A 122 10.73 20.23 10.07
CA LEU A 122 9.84 21.36 10.25
C LEU A 122 10.05 22.07 11.59
N ARG A 123 10.98 21.65 12.45
CA ARG A 123 11.22 22.23 13.80
C ARG A 123 10.00 22.13 14.74
N ARG A 124 9.21 21.08 14.61
CA ARG A 124 8.07 20.78 15.48
C ARG A 124 8.48 19.77 16.56
N ASP A 125 7.60 19.50 17.50
CA ASP A 125 7.84 18.48 18.51
C ASP A 125 7.60 17.09 17.90
N PRO A 126 8.61 16.20 17.81
CA PRO A 126 8.45 14.89 17.19
C PRO A 126 7.46 13.99 17.93
N ARG A 127 7.10 14.28 19.20
CA ARG A 127 6.11 13.50 19.93
C ARG A 127 4.73 13.50 19.28
N LEU A 128 4.39 14.52 18.50
CA LEU A 128 3.15 14.52 17.68
C LEU A 128 3.13 13.36 16.67
N GLY A 129 4.30 12.88 16.24
CA GLY A 129 4.41 11.73 15.35
C GLY A 129 3.93 10.42 15.98
N LEU A 130 3.77 10.35 17.31
CA LEU A 130 3.14 9.18 17.96
C LEU A 130 1.67 9.00 17.53
N TRP A 131 0.97 10.08 17.12
CA TRP A 131 -0.38 9.96 16.59
C TRP A 131 -0.43 9.30 15.21
N ALA A 132 0.70 9.17 14.51
CA ALA A 132 0.75 8.47 13.23
C ALA A 132 0.49 6.96 13.37
N PHE A 133 0.64 6.38 14.56
CA PHE A 133 0.25 4.99 14.83
C PHE A 133 -1.26 4.74 14.65
N MET A 134 -2.10 5.78 14.72
CA MET A 134 -3.51 5.67 14.37
C MET A 134 -3.74 5.29 12.90
N PHE A 135 -2.74 5.45 12.03
CA PHE A 135 -2.81 5.03 10.64
C PHE A 135 -2.29 3.61 10.38
N ASN A 136 -1.94 2.83 11.41
CA ASN A 136 -1.40 1.48 11.22
C ASN A 136 -2.34 0.57 10.44
N TRP A 137 -3.66 0.75 10.59
CA TRP A 137 -4.67 -0.12 10.00
C TRP A 137 -5.73 0.67 9.22
N GLU A 138 -5.31 1.76 8.59
CA GLU A 138 -6.19 2.58 7.77
C GLU A 138 -6.53 1.91 6.43
N ARG A 139 -7.40 2.57 5.66
CA ARG A 139 -7.99 2.04 4.43
C ARG A 139 -6.98 1.65 3.35
N ASN A 140 -5.90 2.41 3.14
CA ASN A 140 -4.92 2.07 2.10
C ASN A 140 -4.21 0.75 2.40
N LEU A 141 -3.85 0.50 3.67
CA LEU A 141 -3.29 -0.78 4.07
C LEU A 141 -4.30 -1.92 3.85
N TRP A 142 -5.56 -1.72 4.22
CA TRP A 142 -6.62 -2.72 4.02
C TRP A 142 -6.94 -3.00 2.56
N ALA A 143 -6.87 -1.97 1.72
CA ALA A 143 -6.92 -2.11 0.28
C ALA A 143 -5.71 -2.90 -0.27
N GLY A 144 -4.67 -3.14 0.54
CA GLY A 144 -3.44 -3.82 0.15
C GLY A 144 -2.47 -2.94 -0.61
N TRP A 145 -2.62 -1.60 -0.56
CA TRP A 145 -1.72 -0.65 -1.20
C TRP A 145 -0.46 -0.43 -0.37
N VAL A 146 0.19 -1.51 0.06
CA VAL A 146 1.37 -1.45 0.92
C VAL A 146 2.55 -0.75 0.24
N ALA A 147 2.69 -0.90 -1.08
CA ALA A 147 3.65 -0.16 -1.88
C ALA A 147 3.39 1.36 -1.81
N TYR A 148 2.12 1.78 -1.82
CA TYR A 148 1.76 3.20 -1.64
C TYR A 148 2.11 3.69 -0.24
N VAL A 149 1.75 2.94 0.82
CA VAL A 149 2.01 3.34 2.21
C VAL A 149 3.52 3.47 2.46
N LEU A 150 4.32 2.51 2.00
CA LEU A 150 5.78 2.60 2.05
C LEU A 150 6.30 3.76 1.19
N GLY A 151 5.75 3.96 0.00
CA GLY A 151 6.07 5.10 -0.87
C GLY A 151 5.79 6.44 -0.20
N ILE A 152 4.69 6.59 0.53
CA ILE A 152 4.36 7.81 1.30
C ILE A 152 5.34 7.99 2.46
N ALA A 153 5.67 6.93 3.19
CA ALA A 153 6.68 7.02 4.24
C ALA A 153 8.04 7.50 3.68
N LEU A 154 8.45 6.96 2.53
CA LEU A 154 9.64 7.43 1.81
C LEU A 154 9.48 8.89 1.37
N ALA A 155 8.35 9.27 0.77
CA ALA A 155 8.10 10.64 0.32
C ALA A 155 8.14 11.66 1.46
N LEU A 156 7.56 11.36 2.62
CA LEU A 156 7.63 12.21 3.82
C LEU A 156 9.08 12.38 4.29
N TRP A 157 9.88 11.31 4.26
CA TRP A 157 11.30 11.36 4.57
C TRP A 157 12.08 12.19 3.54
N THR A 158 11.78 12.03 2.24
CA THR A 158 12.37 12.82 1.17
C THR A 158 12.03 14.30 1.31
N ILE A 159 10.80 14.64 1.67
CA ILE A 159 10.41 16.03 1.98
C ILE A 159 11.24 16.56 3.15
N ALA A 160 11.46 15.76 4.20
CA ALA A 160 12.28 16.15 5.33
C ALA A 160 13.75 16.44 4.91
N TRP A 161 14.31 15.67 3.97
CA TRP A 161 15.63 15.93 3.40
C TRP A 161 15.66 17.15 2.47
N LEU A 162 14.63 17.32 1.65
CA LEU A 162 14.48 18.47 0.77
C LEU A 162 14.45 19.80 1.56
N LEU A 163 13.80 19.80 2.73
CA LEU A 163 13.75 20.96 3.63
C LEU A 163 15.10 21.31 4.29
N GLU A 164 16.07 20.40 4.25
CA GLU A 164 17.40 20.49 4.88
C GLU A 164 18.54 20.49 3.84
N VAL A 165 18.22 20.59 2.56
CA VAL A 165 19.21 20.56 1.48
C VAL A 165 20.02 21.86 1.49
N GLU A 166 21.34 21.75 1.70
CA GLU A 166 22.25 22.90 1.78
C GLU A 166 23.46 22.75 0.83
N SER A 167 23.72 21.52 0.38
CA SER A 167 24.88 21.16 -0.43
C SER A 167 24.52 20.26 -1.62
N LEU A 168 25.44 20.16 -2.58
CA LEU A 168 25.32 19.24 -3.71
C LEU A 168 25.23 17.77 -3.26
N SER A 169 25.98 17.39 -2.23
CA SER A 169 25.95 16.03 -1.67
C SER A 169 24.56 15.69 -1.13
N ASP A 170 23.92 16.63 -0.42
CA ASP A 170 22.56 16.45 0.10
C ASP A 170 21.54 16.35 -1.03
N ALA A 171 21.71 17.16 -2.09
CA ALA A 171 20.84 17.10 -3.26
C ALA A 171 20.94 15.74 -3.96
N VAL A 172 22.15 15.21 -4.19
CA VAL A 172 22.34 13.88 -4.81
C VAL A 172 21.72 12.76 -3.96
N LYS A 173 21.90 12.79 -2.62
CA LYS A 173 21.24 11.82 -1.72
C LYS A 173 19.72 11.89 -1.85
N THR A 174 19.17 13.10 -1.94
CA THR A 174 17.73 13.33 -2.11
C THR A 174 17.26 12.87 -3.49
N THR A 175 18.04 13.06 -4.56
CA THR A 175 17.77 12.54 -5.91
C THR A 175 17.58 11.03 -5.90
N VAL A 176 18.47 10.28 -5.24
CA VAL A 176 18.37 8.81 -5.13
C VAL A 176 17.08 8.42 -4.40
N LEU A 177 16.74 9.12 -3.31
CA LEU A 177 15.53 8.83 -2.56
C LEU A 177 14.25 9.18 -3.34
N THR A 178 14.25 10.27 -4.12
CA THR A 178 13.16 10.62 -5.03
C THR A 178 12.98 9.55 -6.12
N ALA A 179 14.07 9.02 -6.68
CA ALA A 179 14.04 7.90 -7.61
C ALA A 179 13.46 6.64 -6.95
N LEU A 180 13.84 6.35 -5.69
CA LEU A 180 13.27 5.23 -4.93
C LEU A 180 11.77 5.39 -4.70
N VAL A 181 11.28 6.59 -4.37
CA VAL A 181 9.84 6.88 -4.25
C VAL A 181 9.11 6.58 -5.57
N ALA A 182 9.69 7.00 -6.70
CA ALA A 182 9.15 6.76 -8.03
C ALA A 182 8.96 5.27 -8.34
N ILE A 183 10.02 4.47 -8.18
CA ILE A 183 9.96 3.02 -8.43
C ILE A 183 9.21 2.24 -7.35
N THR A 184 8.96 2.85 -6.19
CA THR A 184 8.10 2.26 -5.15
C THR A 184 6.63 2.42 -5.53
N HIS A 185 6.15 3.65 -5.77
CA HIS A 185 4.76 3.89 -6.14
C HIS A 185 4.55 5.28 -6.79
N ALA A 186 3.99 5.30 -8.00
CA ALA A 186 3.79 6.53 -8.79
C ALA A 186 2.99 7.63 -8.06
N GLN A 187 1.98 7.26 -7.27
CA GLN A 187 1.19 8.25 -6.53
C GLN A 187 1.88 8.83 -5.29
N ALA A 188 2.82 8.10 -4.70
CA ALA A 188 3.66 8.67 -3.66
C ALA A 188 4.62 9.71 -4.27
N LEU A 189 5.13 9.44 -5.48
CA LEU A 189 5.88 10.41 -6.25
C LEU A 189 5.03 11.62 -6.63
N ALA A 190 3.77 11.44 -7.04
CA ALA A 190 2.89 12.57 -7.33
C ALA A 190 2.72 13.50 -6.11
N PHE A 191 2.59 12.93 -4.90
CA PHE A 191 2.59 13.71 -3.66
C PHE A 191 3.92 14.44 -3.45
N LEU A 192 5.05 13.75 -3.56
CA LEU A 192 6.37 14.36 -3.44
C LEU A 192 6.59 15.48 -4.45
N ALA A 193 6.14 15.31 -5.70
CA ALA A 193 6.29 16.30 -6.76
C ALA A 193 5.47 17.57 -6.49
N VAL A 194 4.20 17.43 -6.12
CA VAL A 194 3.33 18.58 -5.80
C VAL A 194 3.82 19.27 -4.51
N ALA A 195 4.15 18.52 -3.46
CA ALA A 195 4.68 19.09 -2.22
C ALA A 195 6.03 19.78 -2.46
N GLY A 196 6.93 19.14 -3.22
CA GLY A 196 8.23 19.69 -3.59
C GLY A 196 8.12 20.98 -4.41
N LEU A 197 7.19 21.03 -5.36
CA LEU A 197 6.89 22.23 -6.16
C LEU A 197 6.35 23.38 -5.29
N LEU A 198 5.41 23.10 -4.39
CA LEU A 198 4.91 24.13 -3.48
C LEU A 198 6.01 24.60 -2.52
N LEU A 199 6.83 23.68 -2.00
CA LEU A 199 7.95 24.02 -1.14
C LEU A 199 9.01 24.86 -1.85
N PHE A 200 9.30 24.56 -3.11
CA PHE A 200 10.19 25.35 -3.97
C PHE A 200 9.81 26.84 -3.95
N PHE A 201 8.53 27.17 -4.17
CA PHE A 201 8.05 28.56 -4.11
C PHE A 201 8.10 29.21 -2.73
N THR A 202 8.11 28.42 -1.65
CA THR A 202 8.20 28.96 -0.28
C THR A 202 9.64 29.10 0.24
N ARG A 203 10.62 28.43 -0.38
CA ARG A 203 11.97 28.25 0.18
C ARG A 203 13.10 28.67 -0.76
N ALA A 204 13.01 28.40 -2.06
CA ALA A 204 14.11 28.69 -2.99
C ALA A 204 14.17 30.19 -3.26
N ARG A 205 15.17 30.87 -2.70
CA ARG A 205 15.36 32.33 -2.85
C ARG A 205 16.52 32.66 -3.77
N THR A 206 17.49 31.77 -3.87
CA THR A 206 18.69 31.94 -4.70
C THR A 206 18.72 30.94 -5.85
N LEU A 207 19.51 31.26 -6.90
CA LEU A 207 19.74 30.33 -8.02
C LEU A 207 20.42 29.03 -7.55
N LYS A 208 21.32 29.12 -6.57
CA LYS A 208 21.97 27.96 -5.96
C LYS A 208 20.93 27.04 -5.31
N GLU A 209 20.08 27.58 -4.44
CA GLU A 209 19.01 26.80 -3.80
C GLU A 209 18.05 26.20 -4.83
N THR A 210 17.70 26.98 -5.86
CA THR A 210 16.90 26.50 -7.00
C THR A 210 17.54 25.28 -7.66
N GLY A 211 18.83 25.35 -7.98
CA GLY A 211 19.57 24.24 -8.57
C GLY A 211 19.59 22.99 -7.68
N LEU A 212 19.78 23.16 -6.37
CA LEU A 212 19.75 22.04 -5.41
C LEU A 212 18.35 21.39 -5.31
N TYR A 213 17.28 22.20 -5.30
CA TYR A 213 15.90 21.69 -5.28
C TYR A 213 15.56 20.92 -6.56
N VAL A 214 15.89 21.48 -7.73
CA VAL A 214 15.65 20.82 -9.02
C VAL A 214 16.42 19.50 -9.11
N LEU A 215 17.70 19.50 -8.73
CA LEU A 215 18.51 18.28 -8.71
C LEU A 215 17.92 17.22 -7.76
N SER A 216 17.48 17.63 -6.56
CA SER A 216 16.88 16.73 -5.57
C SER A 216 15.61 16.03 -6.09
N LEU A 217 14.82 16.71 -6.91
CA LEU A 217 13.58 16.17 -7.49
C LEU A 217 13.80 15.44 -8.84
N ALA A 218 14.93 15.68 -9.51
CA ALA A 218 15.21 15.11 -10.83
C ALA A 218 15.18 13.57 -10.85
N GLY A 219 15.54 12.91 -9.75
CA GLY A 219 15.60 11.45 -9.67
C GLY A 219 14.24 10.78 -9.92
N GLY A 220 13.15 11.42 -9.50
CA GLY A 220 11.80 10.91 -9.74
C GLY A 220 11.43 10.94 -11.22
N LEU A 221 11.78 12.03 -11.91
CA LEU A 221 11.55 12.16 -13.35
C LEU A 221 12.41 11.17 -14.14
N ILE A 222 13.70 11.05 -13.79
CA ILE A 222 14.63 10.11 -14.43
C ILE A 222 14.11 8.68 -14.31
N ALA A 223 13.71 8.27 -13.10
CA ALA A 223 13.18 6.93 -12.85
C ALA A 223 11.85 6.68 -13.56
N MET A 224 10.92 7.65 -13.56
CA MET A 224 9.61 7.45 -14.17
C MET A 224 9.56 7.66 -15.68
N ARG A 225 10.58 8.30 -16.27
CA ARG A 225 10.57 8.66 -17.69
C ARG A 225 10.21 7.51 -18.62
N PRO A 226 10.82 6.30 -18.53
CA PRO A 226 10.48 5.21 -19.44
C PRO A 226 9.02 4.75 -19.34
N TRP A 227 8.46 4.77 -18.12
CA TRP A 227 7.05 4.47 -17.90
C TRP A 227 6.13 5.55 -18.47
N LEU A 228 6.48 6.84 -18.30
CA LEU A 228 5.71 7.94 -18.89
C LEU A 228 5.73 7.87 -20.41
N GLU A 229 6.90 7.63 -21.01
CA GLU A 229 7.05 7.46 -22.46
C GLU A 229 6.19 6.29 -22.97
N ASP A 230 6.19 5.13 -22.31
CA ASP A 230 5.36 3.97 -22.67
C ASP A 230 3.85 4.29 -22.57
N VAL A 231 3.41 4.89 -21.47
CA VAL A 231 2.00 5.27 -21.25
C VAL A 231 1.51 6.28 -22.30
N PHE A 232 2.34 7.24 -22.69
CA PHE A 232 1.96 8.27 -23.67
C PHE A 232 2.20 7.87 -25.12
N ALA A 233 3.12 6.95 -25.42
CA ALA A 233 3.34 6.44 -26.78
C ALA A 233 2.13 5.66 -27.30
N ASP A 234 1.49 4.84 -26.46
CA ASP A 234 0.31 4.04 -26.81
C ASP A 234 -0.92 4.91 -27.18
N VAL A 235 -0.96 6.18 -26.73
CA VAL A 235 -2.01 7.14 -27.10
C VAL A 235 -1.93 7.53 -28.59
N HIS A 236 -0.75 7.42 -29.21
CA HIS A 236 -0.49 7.91 -30.57
C HIS A 236 -0.47 6.84 -31.65
N THR A 237 -0.35 5.55 -31.31
CA THR A 237 -0.06 4.46 -32.26
C THR A 237 -1.27 3.61 -32.68
N THR A 238 -2.41 3.72 -32.00
CA THR A 238 -3.63 2.98 -32.40
C THR A 238 -4.41 3.73 -33.49
N SER A 239 -4.26 3.24 -34.71
CA SER A 239 -4.96 3.59 -35.96
C SER A 239 -6.41 4.08 -35.81
N GLY A 240 -6.61 5.40 -36.02
CA GLY A 240 -7.88 6.00 -36.43
C GLY A 240 -8.96 6.26 -35.36
N LEU A 241 -8.96 5.52 -34.25
CA LEU A 241 -9.83 5.78 -33.09
C LEU A 241 -8.95 6.19 -31.91
N LYS A 242 -8.88 7.49 -31.62
CA LYS A 242 -8.22 8.01 -30.41
C LYS A 242 -8.84 7.34 -29.19
N GLN A 243 -8.18 6.34 -28.62
CA GLN A 243 -8.56 5.84 -27.30
C GLN A 243 -8.21 6.94 -26.30
N SER A 244 -9.21 7.72 -25.89
CA SER A 244 -9.05 8.73 -24.85
C SER A 244 -9.02 8.07 -23.48
N PHE A 245 -8.34 8.69 -22.52
CA PHE A 245 -8.52 8.34 -21.12
C PHE A 245 -9.97 8.60 -20.69
N GLU A 246 -10.62 7.60 -20.13
CA GLU A 246 -11.92 7.73 -19.46
C GLU A 246 -11.66 8.03 -17.98
N LEU A 247 -12.07 9.22 -17.55
CA LEU A 247 -11.98 9.68 -16.17
C LEU A 247 -13.33 9.43 -15.49
N GLN A 248 -13.32 8.69 -14.40
CA GLN A 248 -14.46 8.63 -13.50
C GLN A 248 -14.27 9.71 -12.44
N GLU A 249 -15.04 10.79 -12.55
CA GLU A 249 -14.99 11.90 -11.60
C GLU A 249 -16.03 11.75 -10.49
N HIS A 250 -15.68 12.23 -9.30
CA HIS A 250 -16.64 12.48 -8.22
C HIS A 250 -16.61 13.98 -7.91
N THR A 251 -17.73 14.54 -7.45
CA THR A 251 -17.76 15.97 -7.10
C THR A 251 -16.88 16.24 -5.88
N VAL A 252 -16.41 17.49 -5.74
CA VAL A 252 -15.66 17.89 -4.52
C VAL A 252 -16.49 17.63 -3.26
N SER A 253 -17.80 17.90 -3.32
CA SER A 253 -18.74 17.59 -2.24
C SER A 253 -18.73 16.10 -1.88
N ASP A 254 -18.81 15.21 -2.86
CA ASP A 254 -18.75 13.75 -2.63
C ASP A 254 -17.42 13.33 -2.01
N LYS A 255 -16.31 13.90 -2.46
CA LYS A 255 -14.97 13.60 -1.93
C LYS A 255 -14.90 14.00 -0.45
N LEU A 256 -15.31 15.22 -0.11
CA LEU A 256 -15.30 15.73 1.25
C LEU A 256 -16.27 14.98 2.17
N ALA A 257 -17.49 14.69 1.71
CA ALA A 257 -18.49 13.94 2.46
C ALA A 257 -18.03 12.52 2.80
N LYS A 258 -17.18 11.92 1.95
CA LYS A 258 -16.62 10.59 2.12
C LYS A 258 -15.22 10.59 2.70
N LEU A 259 -14.73 11.71 3.26
CA LEU A 259 -13.37 11.81 3.77
C LEU A 259 -13.07 10.77 4.86
N TYR A 260 -13.95 10.64 5.86
CA TYR A 260 -13.89 9.57 6.85
C TYR A 260 -13.84 8.19 6.18
N ALA A 261 -14.73 7.99 5.22
CA ALA A 261 -14.82 6.71 4.53
C ALA A 261 -13.54 6.36 3.79
N HIS A 262 -12.92 7.35 3.15
CA HIS A 262 -11.67 7.24 2.43
C HIS A 262 -10.45 7.06 3.35
N THR A 263 -10.57 7.24 4.66
CA THR A 263 -9.49 7.01 5.63
C THR A 263 -9.68 5.74 6.46
N PHE A 264 -10.85 5.53 7.09
CA PHE A 264 -10.99 4.48 8.11
C PHE A 264 -12.22 3.58 7.97
N ASP A 265 -13.13 3.82 7.03
CA ASP A 265 -14.35 3.01 6.89
C ASP A 265 -14.08 1.65 6.24
N VAL A 266 -13.52 0.77 7.05
CA VAL A 266 -13.09 -0.59 6.69
C VAL A 266 -13.88 -1.63 7.47
N PHE A 267 -14.22 -1.36 8.73
CA PHE A 267 -14.78 -2.35 9.65
C PHE A 267 -16.29 -2.38 9.61
N ALA A 268 -16.88 -3.57 9.64
CA ALA A 268 -18.34 -3.72 9.63
C ALA A 268 -18.99 -3.55 11.03
N GLY A 269 -18.24 -3.72 12.11
CA GLY A 269 -18.77 -3.67 13.47
C GLY A 269 -18.95 -2.24 14.00
N ASP A 270 -19.96 -2.07 14.87
CA ASP A 270 -20.32 -0.76 15.44
C ASP A 270 -19.19 -0.21 16.31
N TYR A 271 -18.60 -1.03 17.18
CA TYR A 271 -17.54 -0.60 18.10
C TYR A 271 -16.26 -0.16 17.36
N GLU A 272 -15.90 -0.89 16.31
CA GLU A 272 -14.81 -0.53 15.41
C GLU A 272 -15.09 0.80 14.72
N THR A 273 -16.33 0.98 14.23
CA THR A 273 -16.77 2.23 13.59
C THR A 273 -16.67 3.43 14.54
N TRP A 274 -17.05 3.27 15.82
CA TRP A 274 -16.88 4.34 16.82
C TRP A 274 -15.41 4.67 17.06
N THR A 275 -14.56 3.65 17.23
CA THR A 275 -13.13 3.84 17.48
C THR A 275 -12.47 4.61 16.35
N THR A 276 -12.68 4.17 15.11
CA THR A 276 -12.17 4.85 13.93
C THR A 276 -12.77 6.24 13.74
N GLY A 277 -14.03 6.45 14.11
CA GLY A 277 -14.67 7.76 14.14
C GLY A 277 -13.98 8.73 15.11
N PHE A 278 -13.71 8.29 16.34
CA PHE A 278 -12.96 9.09 17.31
C PHE A 278 -11.52 9.37 16.87
N MET A 279 -10.85 8.38 16.27
CA MET A 279 -9.51 8.59 15.68
C MET A 279 -9.54 9.66 14.60
N PHE A 280 -10.51 9.59 13.69
CA PHE A 280 -10.68 10.59 12.64
C PHE A 280 -10.90 11.99 13.20
N LEU A 281 -11.83 12.15 14.15
CA LEU A 281 -12.10 13.42 14.80
C LEU A 281 -10.88 13.96 15.54
N LEU A 282 -10.14 13.09 16.25
CA LEU A 282 -8.93 13.47 16.95
C LEU A 282 -7.82 13.90 15.98
N LEU A 283 -7.61 13.17 14.88
CA LEU A 283 -6.62 13.54 13.87
C LEU A 283 -6.97 14.83 13.14
N PHE A 284 -8.25 15.11 12.97
CA PHE A 284 -8.74 16.32 12.30
C PHE A 284 -8.68 17.55 13.21
N ALA A 285 -9.25 17.47 14.41
CA ALA A 285 -9.42 18.61 15.33
C ALA A 285 -8.35 18.68 16.44
N GLY A 286 -7.78 17.54 16.82
CA GLY A 286 -6.76 17.45 17.87
C GLY A 286 -5.51 18.29 17.62
N PRO A 287 -4.97 18.40 16.38
CA PRO A 287 -3.86 19.31 16.09
C PRO A 287 -4.17 20.76 16.49
N ILE A 288 -5.39 21.23 16.20
CA ILE A 288 -5.86 22.58 16.53
C ILE A 288 -6.01 22.74 18.05
N ALA A 289 -6.64 21.76 18.71
CA ALA A 289 -6.82 21.76 20.16
C ALA A 289 -5.47 21.80 20.90
N ILE A 290 -4.49 21.00 20.46
CA ILE A 290 -3.13 21.01 21.01
C ILE A 290 -2.45 22.36 20.80
N ALA A 291 -2.59 22.95 19.60
CA ALA A 291 -2.02 24.27 19.31
C ALA A 291 -2.60 25.36 20.21
N ALA A 292 -3.90 25.31 20.51
CA ALA A 292 -4.58 26.26 21.37
C ALA A 292 -4.24 26.08 22.86
N ALA A 293 -4.07 24.83 23.31
CA ALA A 293 -3.89 24.51 24.73
C ALA A 293 -2.42 24.51 25.20
N THR A 294 -1.45 24.62 24.29
CA THR A 294 -0.02 24.52 24.63
C THR A 294 0.76 25.74 24.17
N ARG A 295 1.92 25.97 24.80
CA ARG A 295 2.83 27.05 24.38
C ARG A 295 3.36 26.76 22.99
N SER A 296 3.34 27.77 22.12
CA SER A 296 3.91 27.67 20.78
C SER A 296 5.44 27.81 20.79
N ARG A 297 6.13 26.94 20.05
CA ARG A 297 7.58 27.04 19.81
C ARG A 297 7.86 28.23 18.88
N ARG A 298 8.70 29.17 19.34
CA ARG A 298 9.12 30.35 18.57
C ARG A 298 10.06 29.94 17.41
N GLY A 299 10.06 30.70 16.31
CA GLY A 299 11.00 30.53 15.19
C GLY A 299 10.71 29.41 14.20
N ALA A 300 9.58 28.71 14.34
CA ALA A 300 9.19 27.58 13.50
C ALA A 300 8.27 28.08 12.35
N PRO A 301 8.66 28.01 11.05
CA PRO A 301 7.93 28.64 9.94
C PRO A 301 6.64 27.89 9.59
N LEU A 302 5.56 28.60 9.25
CA LEU A 302 4.25 28.01 8.90
C LEU A 302 4.09 27.63 7.43
N ALA A 303 4.78 28.31 6.51
CA ALA A 303 4.57 28.08 5.08
C ALA A 303 4.85 26.63 4.64
N PRO A 304 5.94 25.96 5.09
CA PRO A 304 6.21 24.58 4.67
C PRO A 304 5.13 23.53 5.06
N PRO A 305 4.65 23.43 6.33
CA PRO A 305 3.60 22.46 6.65
C PRO A 305 2.27 22.77 5.95
N ILE A 306 1.96 24.06 5.72
CA ILE A 306 0.79 24.46 4.92
C ILE A 306 0.94 23.97 3.48
N ALA A 307 2.10 24.18 2.84
CA ALA A 307 2.38 23.69 1.48
C ALA A 307 2.21 22.16 1.37
N ILE A 308 2.74 21.40 2.34
CA ILE A 308 2.60 19.93 2.37
C ILE A 308 1.14 19.51 2.50
N THR A 309 0.38 20.18 3.38
CA THR A 309 -1.05 19.90 3.58
C THR A 309 -1.87 20.24 2.34
N LEU A 310 -1.58 21.39 1.72
CA LEU A 310 -2.23 21.81 0.47
C LEU A 310 -1.91 20.89 -0.70
N ALA A 311 -0.69 20.33 -0.78
CA ALA A 311 -0.36 19.32 -1.78
C ALA A 311 -1.25 18.08 -1.66
N ALA A 312 -1.40 17.56 -0.44
CA ALA A 312 -2.26 16.40 -0.18
C ALA A 312 -3.74 16.71 -0.47
N LEU A 313 -4.22 17.88 -0.04
CA LEU A 313 -5.59 18.33 -0.31
C LEU A 313 -5.84 18.52 -1.81
N ALA A 314 -4.91 19.12 -2.54
CA ALA A 314 -5.02 19.33 -3.99
C ALA A 314 -5.11 17.99 -4.72
N LEU A 315 -4.26 17.01 -4.38
CA LEU A 315 -4.32 15.67 -4.97
C LEU A 315 -5.63 14.95 -4.60
N TYR A 316 -6.12 15.13 -3.39
CA TYR A 316 -7.40 14.58 -2.95
C TYR A 316 -8.59 15.19 -3.72
N VAL A 317 -8.57 16.50 -3.98
CA VAL A 317 -9.68 17.21 -4.61
C VAL A 317 -9.65 17.09 -6.13
N VAL A 318 -8.46 17.17 -6.75
CA VAL A 318 -8.31 17.29 -8.21
C VAL A 318 -8.28 15.93 -8.91
N LEU A 319 -7.69 14.89 -8.31
CA LEU A 319 -7.55 13.63 -9.03
C LEU A 319 -8.89 12.92 -9.26
N PRO A 320 -9.06 12.22 -10.39
CA PRO A 320 -10.24 11.41 -10.68
C PRO A 320 -10.38 10.27 -9.66
N PHE A 321 -11.59 9.74 -9.50
CA PHE A 321 -11.76 8.48 -8.77
C PHE A 321 -11.09 7.33 -9.49
N ALA A 322 -11.32 7.19 -10.80
CA ALA A 322 -10.73 6.14 -11.61
C ALA A 322 -10.25 6.68 -12.96
N LEU A 323 -9.23 6.05 -13.50
CA LEU A 323 -8.62 6.30 -14.80
C LEU A 323 -8.63 4.99 -15.57
N LYS A 324 -9.29 4.95 -16.73
CA LYS A 324 -9.11 3.90 -17.73
C LYS A 324 -8.47 4.52 -18.96
N GLY A 325 -7.56 3.82 -19.62
CA GLY A 325 -6.89 4.33 -20.81
C GLY A 325 -6.38 3.26 -21.74
N PRO A 326 -5.69 3.69 -22.81
CA PRO A 326 -5.01 2.80 -23.76
C PRO A 326 -4.03 1.85 -23.07
N GLY A 327 -3.64 0.78 -23.76
CA GLY A 327 -2.63 -0.16 -23.24
C GLY A 327 -3.08 -0.96 -22.00
N GLY A 328 -4.38 -0.96 -21.68
CA GLY A 328 -4.92 -1.64 -20.50
C GLY A 328 -4.66 -0.89 -19.20
N VAL A 329 -4.36 0.41 -19.25
CA VAL A 329 -4.28 1.26 -18.06
C VAL A 329 -5.62 1.25 -17.35
N PHE A 330 -5.65 0.72 -16.13
CA PHE A 330 -6.80 0.80 -15.24
C PHE A 330 -6.35 1.07 -13.81
N HIS A 331 -6.70 2.24 -13.29
CA HIS A 331 -6.48 2.61 -11.90
C HIS A 331 -7.79 3.09 -11.29
N LYS A 332 -8.10 2.62 -10.08
CA LYS A 332 -9.27 3.01 -9.31
C LYS A 332 -8.83 3.54 -7.95
N HIS A 333 -9.65 4.40 -7.35
CA HIS A 333 -9.41 5.04 -6.06
C HIS A 333 -8.20 5.98 -6.06
N ASN A 334 -7.95 6.72 -7.14
CA ASN A 334 -6.72 7.52 -7.25
C ASN A 334 -6.64 8.60 -6.16
N TYR A 335 -7.70 9.39 -5.97
CA TYR A 335 -7.69 10.45 -4.95
C TYR A 335 -7.86 9.92 -3.51
N VAL A 336 -8.59 8.81 -3.33
CA VAL A 336 -8.96 8.24 -2.01
C VAL A 336 -7.74 8.08 -1.12
N ARG A 337 -6.62 7.70 -1.74
CA ARG A 337 -5.34 7.44 -1.09
C ARG A 337 -4.78 8.62 -0.31
N TYR A 338 -5.02 9.86 -0.77
CA TYR A 338 -4.48 11.07 -0.15
C TYR A 338 -5.26 11.55 1.06
N ALA A 339 -6.41 10.94 1.41
CA ALA A 339 -7.17 11.29 2.61
C ALA A 339 -6.31 11.21 3.88
N MET A 340 -5.59 10.09 4.04
CA MET A 340 -4.65 9.87 5.13
C MET A 340 -3.51 10.90 5.12
N VAL A 341 -2.95 11.19 3.95
CA VAL A 341 -1.81 12.12 3.81
C VAL A 341 -2.22 13.54 4.21
N MET A 342 -3.46 13.95 3.94
CA MET A 342 -4.00 15.22 4.39
C MET A 342 -4.06 15.31 5.92
N LEU A 343 -4.53 14.26 6.60
CA LEU A 343 -4.55 14.21 8.07
C LEU A 343 -3.12 14.22 8.65
N ILE A 344 -2.16 13.54 8.01
CA ILE A 344 -0.74 13.66 8.36
C ILE A 344 -0.26 15.12 8.19
N GLY A 345 -0.64 15.78 7.10
CA GLY A 345 -0.33 17.20 6.87
C GLY A 345 -0.82 18.08 8.02
N LEU A 346 -2.06 17.88 8.49
CA LEU A 346 -2.63 18.60 9.64
C LEU A 346 -1.80 18.42 10.92
N LEU A 347 -1.22 17.25 11.16
CA LEU A 347 -0.31 17.02 12.31
C LEU A 347 0.96 17.88 12.25
N THR A 348 1.38 18.33 11.07
CA THR A 348 2.61 19.12 10.88
C THR A 348 2.42 20.62 11.08
N ILE A 349 1.17 21.11 11.08
CA ILE A 349 0.85 22.54 11.18
C ILE A 349 1.13 23.07 12.61
N PRO A 350 0.62 22.43 13.69
CA PRO A 350 0.85 22.91 15.04
C PRO A 350 2.32 23.04 15.41
N ARG A 351 2.59 23.97 16.33
CA ARG A 351 3.93 24.21 16.89
C ARG A 351 3.97 24.00 18.41
N PRO A 352 3.36 22.93 18.96
CA PRO A 352 3.24 22.81 20.40
C PRO A 352 4.60 22.54 21.03
N TRP A 353 4.73 22.96 22.28
CA TRP A 353 5.79 22.54 23.18
C TRP A 353 5.25 21.43 24.08
N LEU A 354 5.49 20.15 23.73
CA LEU A 354 4.92 18.98 24.41
C LEU A 354 5.88 18.41 25.46
N ARG A 355 6.27 19.23 26.44
CA ARG A 355 7.11 18.78 27.58
C ARG A 355 6.35 18.84 28.91
N GLY A 356 6.78 18.03 29.87
CA GLY A 356 6.16 17.94 31.20
C GLY A 356 4.67 17.58 31.08
N LYS A 357 3.81 18.29 31.82
CA LYS A 357 2.34 18.08 31.80
C LYS A 357 1.72 18.29 30.41
N ALA A 358 2.32 19.11 29.54
CA ALA A 358 1.80 19.32 28.20
C ALA A 358 1.90 18.07 27.32
N ALA A 359 2.79 17.11 27.64
CA ALA A 359 2.85 15.83 26.95
C ALA A 359 1.58 14.98 27.15
N LEU A 360 0.79 15.23 28.21
CA LEU A 360 -0.46 14.53 28.48
C LEU A 360 -1.51 14.76 27.38
N TRP A 361 -1.39 15.83 26.59
CA TRP A 361 -2.24 16.07 25.42
C TRP A 361 -2.12 14.99 24.34
N LEU A 362 -1.08 14.17 24.38
CA LEU A 362 -0.92 13.05 23.45
C LEU A 362 -1.74 11.83 23.85
N VAL A 363 -2.10 11.69 25.13
CA VAL A 363 -2.74 10.49 25.71
C VAL A 363 -3.98 10.05 24.93
N PRO A 364 -4.92 10.92 24.53
CA PRO A 364 -6.08 10.48 23.76
C PRO A 364 -5.70 9.72 22.47
N GLY A 365 -4.68 10.20 21.74
CA GLY A 365 -4.23 9.54 20.52
C GLY A 365 -3.48 8.24 20.77
N LEU A 366 -2.72 8.16 21.87
CA LEU A 366 -2.07 6.91 22.28
C LEU A 366 -3.10 5.84 22.66
N VAL A 367 -4.13 6.22 23.43
CA VAL A 367 -5.21 5.32 23.85
C VAL A 367 -5.99 4.82 22.64
N LEU A 368 -6.34 5.71 21.69
CA LEU A 368 -7.06 5.31 20.48
C LEU A 368 -6.22 4.42 19.55
N ALA A 369 -4.92 4.69 19.39
CA ALA A 369 -4.03 3.82 18.63
C ALA A 369 -3.98 2.40 19.24
N LEU A 370 -3.77 2.30 20.56
CA LEU A 370 -3.75 1.02 21.28
C LEU A 370 -5.11 0.30 21.19
N ALA A 371 -6.22 1.02 21.34
CA ALA A 371 -7.57 0.46 21.23
C ALA A 371 -7.82 -0.12 19.83
N MET A 372 -7.36 0.58 18.79
CA MET A 372 -7.45 0.13 17.41
C MET A 372 -6.62 -1.14 17.16
N ASP A 373 -5.39 -1.19 17.67
CA ASP A 373 -4.52 -2.37 17.53
C ASP A 373 -5.12 -3.62 18.23
N VAL A 374 -5.72 -3.45 19.42
CA VAL A 374 -6.42 -4.54 20.12
C VAL A 374 -7.62 -5.04 19.31
N GLN A 375 -8.39 -4.13 18.71
CA GLN A 375 -9.50 -4.49 17.83
C GLN A 375 -9.03 -5.23 16.59
N MET A 376 -7.95 -4.74 15.98
CA MET A 376 -7.34 -5.39 14.83
C MET A 376 -6.89 -6.81 15.14
N TYR A 377 -6.25 -7.03 16.31
CA TYR A 377 -5.86 -8.37 16.73
C TYR A 377 -7.06 -9.32 16.78
N ARG A 378 -8.19 -8.89 17.35
CA ARG A 378 -9.43 -9.68 17.42
C ARG A 378 -9.98 -9.95 16.02
N HIS A 379 -10.04 -8.93 15.18
CA HIS A 379 -10.54 -9.03 13.81
C HIS A 379 -9.71 -10.03 12.99
N LEU A 380 -8.39 -9.91 13.01
CA LEU A 380 -7.50 -10.82 12.29
C LEU A 380 -7.58 -12.25 12.82
N ARG A 381 -7.80 -12.44 14.14
CA ARG A 381 -8.06 -13.77 14.71
C ARG A 381 -9.37 -14.38 14.20
N HIS A 382 -10.43 -13.58 14.00
CA HIS A 382 -11.68 -14.06 13.41
C HIS A 382 -11.50 -14.43 11.94
N PHE A 383 -10.82 -13.59 11.16
CA PHE A 383 -10.47 -13.88 9.78
C PHE A 383 -9.64 -15.16 9.66
N SER A 384 -8.62 -15.31 10.52
CA SER A 384 -7.73 -16.48 10.58
C SER A 384 -8.49 -17.81 10.64
N ARG A 385 -9.56 -17.90 11.44
CA ARG A 385 -10.37 -19.13 11.56
C ARG A 385 -10.95 -19.59 10.22
N ARG A 386 -11.39 -18.67 9.37
CA ARG A 386 -11.91 -18.96 8.02
C ARG A 386 -10.81 -19.32 7.03
N MET A 387 -9.60 -18.84 7.28
CA MET A 387 -8.44 -19.10 6.41
C MET A 387 -7.76 -20.44 6.67
N VAL A 388 -7.96 -21.06 7.84
CA VAL A 388 -7.41 -22.40 8.15
C VAL A 388 -7.89 -23.44 7.12
N ALA A 389 -9.18 -23.38 6.73
CA ALA A 389 -9.75 -24.27 5.72
C ALA A 389 -9.02 -24.17 4.37
N LEU A 390 -8.76 -22.95 3.90
CA LEU A 390 -7.99 -22.74 2.67
C LEU A 390 -6.58 -23.33 2.79
N GLN A 391 -5.89 -23.10 3.91
CA GLN A 391 -4.53 -23.58 4.08
C GLN A 391 -4.45 -25.11 4.08
N SER A 392 -5.43 -25.76 4.72
CA SER A 392 -5.55 -27.21 4.72
C SER A 392 -5.72 -27.74 3.28
N LEU A 393 -6.63 -27.17 2.49
CA LEU A 393 -6.82 -27.58 1.09
C LEU A 393 -5.60 -27.25 0.22
N ALA A 394 -5.02 -26.06 0.36
CA ALA A 394 -3.82 -25.66 -0.35
C ALA A 394 -2.63 -26.58 -0.09
N SER A 395 -2.55 -27.16 1.12
CA SER A 395 -1.51 -28.13 1.49
C SER A 395 -1.62 -29.47 0.71
N GLN A 396 -2.75 -29.74 0.06
CA GLN A 396 -2.94 -30.92 -0.78
C GLN A 396 -2.49 -30.69 -2.23
N ILE A 397 -2.32 -29.43 -2.66
CA ILE A 397 -1.86 -29.09 -4.01
C ILE A 397 -0.34 -29.25 -4.07
N PRO A 398 0.22 -30.13 -4.92
CA PRO A 398 1.67 -30.25 -5.09
C PRO A 398 2.29 -28.91 -5.51
N PRO A 399 3.51 -28.58 -5.05
CA PRO A 399 4.19 -27.38 -5.49
C PRO A 399 4.30 -27.32 -7.02
N ARG A 400 4.35 -26.11 -7.60
CA ARG A 400 4.51 -25.90 -9.05
C ARG A 400 3.40 -26.45 -9.94
N SER A 401 2.20 -26.68 -9.36
CA SER A 401 1.01 -27.05 -10.11
C SER A 401 0.38 -25.85 -10.83
N TYR A 402 -0.47 -26.11 -11.82
CA TYR A 402 -1.35 -25.13 -12.42
C TYR A 402 -2.72 -25.16 -11.72
N VAL A 403 -3.08 -24.07 -11.04
CA VAL A 403 -4.32 -23.96 -10.26
C VAL A 403 -5.24 -22.92 -10.88
N LEU A 404 -6.47 -23.33 -11.21
CA LEU A 404 -7.53 -22.42 -11.64
C LEU A 404 -8.37 -22.02 -10.43
N PRO A 405 -8.30 -20.77 -9.95
CA PRO A 405 -9.19 -20.32 -8.90
C PRO A 405 -10.54 -19.84 -9.47
N ILE A 406 -11.62 -20.21 -8.80
CA ILE A 406 -12.98 -19.74 -9.06
C ILE A 406 -13.46 -19.04 -7.80
N VAL A 407 -13.42 -17.70 -7.83
CA VAL A 407 -13.77 -16.86 -6.66
C VAL A 407 -15.20 -16.35 -6.81
N GLY A 408 -16.13 -17.00 -6.11
CA GLY A 408 -17.55 -16.62 -6.06
C GLY A 408 -17.86 -15.62 -4.96
N GLU A 409 -17.26 -15.79 -3.79
CA GLU A 409 -17.46 -14.91 -2.63
C GLU A 409 -16.24 -14.03 -2.39
N ARG A 410 -16.44 -12.71 -2.40
CA ARG A 410 -15.36 -11.72 -2.28
C ARG A 410 -15.34 -10.98 -0.94
N ASN A 411 -16.49 -10.94 -0.27
CA ASN A 411 -16.68 -10.19 0.96
C ASN A 411 -16.42 -11.07 2.17
N ASP A 412 -16.07 -10.45 3.28
CA ASP A 412 -16.00 -11.11 4.58
C ASP A 412 -16.91 -10.34 5.53
N PRO A 413 -17.76 -10.99 6.35
CA PRO A 413 -18.71 -10.29 7.22
C PRO A 413 -18.04 -9.36 8.23
N THR A 414 -16.74 -9.52 8.53
CA THR A 414 -16.03 -8.63 9.46
C THR A 414 -15.55 -7.34 8.77
N CYS A 415 -15.43 -7.31 7.45
CA CYS A 415 -14.84 -6.21 6.69
C CYS A 415 -15.79 -5.66 5.61
N ARG A 416 -15.90 -4.33 5.52
CA ARG A 416 -16.66 -3.65 4.44
C ARG A 416 -15.95 -3.72 3.10
N MET A 417 -14.65 -4.04 3.12
CA MET A 417 -13.86 -4.29 1.91
C MET A 417 -13.98 -5.76 1.49
N ALA A 418 -13.39 -6.13 0.36
CA ALA A 418 -13.48 -7.46 -0.22
C ALA A 418 -12.17 -8.27 -0.02
N PRO A 419 -11.78 -8.62 1.23
CA PRO A 419 -10.45 -9.16 1.54
C PRO A 419 -10.16 -10.50 0.83
N LEU A 420 -11.19 -11.21 0.38
CA LEU A 420 -11.07 -12.51 -0.25
C LEU A 420 -10.72 -12.43 -1.75
N SER A 421 -10.84 -11.26 -2.40
CA SER A 421 -10.69 -11.17 -3.86
C SER A 421 -9.29 -11.49 -4.38
N GLY A 422 -8.26 -11.32 -3.54
CA GLY A 422 -6.86 -11.62 -3.87
C GLY A 422 -6.33 -12.90 -3.24
N VAL A 423 -7.14 -13.61 -2.46
CA VAL A 423 -6.65 -14.72 -1.60
C VAL A 423 -6.10 -15.89 -2.41
N ALA A 424 -6.61 -16.16 -3.62
CA ALA A 424 -6.10 -17.29 -4.41
C ALA A 424 -4.67 -17.07 -4.93
N SER A 425 -4.16 -15.83 -4.96
CA SER A 425 -2.74 -15.57 -5.28
C SER A 425 -1.79 -16.14 -4.22
N LEU A 426 -2.28 -16.49 -3.02
CA LEU A 426 -1.51 -17.23 -2.03
C LEU A 426 -1.03 -18.59 -2.56
N MET A 427 -1.68 -19.18 -3.57
CA MET A 427 -1.21 -20.43 -4.17
C MET A 427 0.11 -20.24 -4.91
N ILE A 428 0.29 -19.09 -5.56
CA ILE A 428 1.60 -18.70 -6.11
C ILE A 428 2.61 -18.59 -4.99
N ALA A 429 2.27 -17.81 -3.96
CA ALA A 429 3.23 -17.42 -2.95
C ALA A 429 3.66 -18.61 -2.05
N SER A 430 2.70 -19.46 -1.65
CA SER A 430 2.93 -20.57 -0.71
C SER A 430 3.27 -21.91 -1.37
N ARG A 431 2.80 -22.17 -2.59
CA ARG A 431 3.02 -23.45 -3.29
C ARG A 431 3.84 -23.30 -4.56
N LYS A 432 4.32 -22.09 -4.89
CA LYS A 432 4.99 -21.80 -6.17
C LYS A 432 4.18 -22.30 -7.37
N SER A 433 2.85 -22.29 -7.24
CA SER A 433 1.92 -22.80 -8.24
C SER A 433 1.43 -21.67 -9.14
N TYR A 434 1.21 -21.95 -10.41
CA TYR A 434 0.62 -20.97 -11.30
C TYR A 434 -0.85 -20.74 -10.94
N THR A 435 -1.25 -19.47 -10.77
CA THR A 435 -2.64 -19.05 -10.91
C THR A 435 -2.71 -17.83 -11.81
N PRO A 436 -3.75 -17.70 -12.63
CA PRO A 436 -3.88 -16.54 -13.48
C PRO A 436 -4.34 -15.29 -12.68
N GLN A 437 -4.56 -15.35 -11.36
CA GLN A 437 -4.98 -14.21 -10.51
C GLN A 437 -3.83 -13.28 -10.07
N LEU A 438 -3.01 -12.83 -11.00
CA LEU A 438 -2.07 -11.72 -10.78
C LEU A 438 -2.54 -10.44 -11.48
N TRP A 439 -1.89 -9.31 -11.25
CA TRP A 439 -2.12 -8.15 -12.12
C TRP A 439 -1.60 -8.41 -13.53
N SER A 440 -2.44 -8.12 -14.53
CA SER A 440 -2.11 -8.20 -15.95
C SER A 440 -1.95 -6.82 -16.54
N ILE A 441 -1.19 -5.96 -15.85
CA ILE A 441 -0.96 -4.57 -16.24
C ILE A 441 0.46 -4.48 -16.79
N ARG A 442 0.67 -3.78 -17.91
CA ARG A 442 1.99 -3.64 -18.55
C ARG A 442 3.01 -2.87 -17.68
N HIS A 443 2.52 -2.14 -16.70
CA HIS A 443 3.29 -1.21 -15.88
C HIS A 443 3.67 -1.77 -14.49
N VAL A 444 3.86 -3.08 -14.40
CA VAL A 444 4.44 -3.72 -13.22
C VAL A 444 5.67 -4.55 -13.61
N PRO A 445 6.58 -4.86 -12.68
CA PRO A 445 7.83 -5.56 -13.00
C PRO A 445 7.69 -6.96 -13.60
N ILE A 446 6.54 -7.61 -13.45
CA ILE A 446 6.28 -8.98 -13.93
C ILE A 446 5.07 -8.97 -14.84
N LEU A 447 5.26 -9.44 -16.06
CA LEU A 447 4.27 -9.42 -17.13
C LEU A 447 3.84 -10.84 -17.49
N PHE A 448 2.59 -11.01 -17.92
CA PHE A 448 2.12 -12.28 -18.49
C PHE A 448 2.65 -12.45 -19.91
N THR A 449 3.12 -13.65 -20.25
CA THR A 449 3.42 -14.01 -21.65
C THR A 449 2.14 -14.44 -22.38
N PRO A 450 2.13 -14.45 -23.72
CA PRO A 450 1.04 -15.03 -24.51
C PRO A 450 0.81 -16.54 -24.27
N LYS A 451 1.80 -17.24 -23.71
CA LYS A 451 1.73 -18.67 -23.41
C LYS A 451 1.03 -18.97 -22.08
N ALA A 452 0.84 -17.96 -21.23
CA ALA A 452 0.20 -18.12 -19.94
C ALA A 452 -1.21 -18.74 -20.07
N PRO A 453 -1.56 -19.73 -19.24
CA PRO A 453 -2.92 -20.26 -19.21
C PRO A 453 -3.98 -19.18 -18.94
N PRO A 454 -5.13 -19.20 -19.64
CA PRO A 454 -6.09 -18.11 -19.58
C PRO A 454 -6.95 -18.15 -18.30
N ARG A 455 -7.39 -16.98 -17.82
CA ARG A 455 -8.36 -16.88 -16.70
C ARG A 455 -9.72 -17.46 -17.09
N ALA A 456 -10.43 -18.02 -16.10
CA ALA A 456 -11.87 -18.23 -16.23
C ALA A 456 -12.60 -16.88 -16.38
N ARG A 457 -13.61 -16.84 -17.26
CA ARG A 457 -14.50 -15.67 -17.41
C ARG A 457 -15.78 -15.92 -16.60
N GLY A 458 -15.81 -15.42 -15.37
CA GLY A 458 -16.92 -15.67 -14.44
C GLY A 458 -17.00 -17.15 -14.03
N SER A 459 -18.21 -17.70 -13.93
CA SER A 459 -18.45 -19.10 -13.59
C SER A 459 -18.35 -20.06 -14.78
N LYS A 460 -18.03 -19.57 -15.99
CA LYS A 460 -17.94 -20.40 -17.20
C LYS A 460 -16.62 -21.17 -17.21
N VAL A 461 -16.70 -22.44 -16.81
CA VAL A 461 -15.61 -23.41 -16.87
C VAL A 461 -15.91 -24.38 -18.02
N THR A 462 -14.95 -24.55 -18.94
CA THR A 462 -15.06 -25.47 -20.07
C THR A 462 -13.99 -26.54 -19.99
N LYS A 463 -14.20 -27.71 -20.61
CA LYS A 463 -13.17 -28.76 -20.73
C LYS A 463 -11.85 -28.23 -21.31
N GLY A 464 -11.95 -27.41 -22.35
CA GLY A 464 -10.79 -26.81 -23.03
C GLY A 464 -10.01 -25.79 -22.18
N LEU A 465 -10.65 -25.21 -21.14
CA LEU A 465 -9.97 -24.44 -20.10
C LEU A 465 -9.33 -25.38 -19.09
N LEU A 466 -10.09 -26.35 -18.56
CA LEU A 466 -9.65 -27.29 -17.53
C LEU A 466 -8.39 -28.06 -17.91
N ARG A 467 -8.25 -28.48 -19.17
CA ARG A 467 -7.04 -29.20 -19.66
C ARG A 467 -5.72 -28.44 -19.45
N ARG A 468 -5.76 -27.13 -19.19
CA ARG A 468 -4.56 -26.29 -18.92
C ARG A 468 -4.21 -26.20 -17.43
N TYR A 469 -4.97 -26.87 -16.57
CA TYR A 469 -4.82 -26.82 -15.12
C TYR A 469 -4.71 -28.23 -14.55
N ASP A 470 -4.05 -28.35 -13.40
CA ASP A 470 -3.97 -29.57 -12.60
C ASP A 470 -5.08 -29.60 -11.54
N TYR A 471 -5.39 -28.43 -10.98
CA TYR A 471 -6.37 -28.29 -9.90
C TYR A 471 -7.31 -27.12 -10.16
N VAL A 472 -8.51 -27.21 -9.58
CA VAL A 472 -9.45 -26.09 -9.48
C VAL A 472 -9.75 -25.82 -8.01
N LEU A 473 -9.50 -24.58 -7.58
CA LEU A 473 -9.84 -24.13 -6.23
C LEU A 473 -11.08 -23.25 -6.30
N VAL A 474 -12.18 -23.70 -5.72
CA VAL A 474 -13.47 -22.99 -5.73
C VAL A 474 -13.70 -22.34 -4.37
N GLN A 475 -14.13 -21.08 -4.39
CA GLN A 475 -14.54 -20.31 -3.23
C GLN A 475 -16.00 -19.88 -3.35
N GLY A 476 -16.79 -20.13 -2.31
CA GLY A 476 -18.21 -19.81 -2.23
C GLY A 476 -19.06 -20.92 -2.86
N LEU A 477 -19.54 -21.85 -2.03
CA LEU A 477 -20.23 -23.08 -2.46
C LEU A 477 -21.48 -22.81 -3.31
N GLY A 478 -22.16 -21.67 -3.10
CA GLY A 478 -23.32 -21.26 -3.89
C GLY A 478 -23.00 -20.99 -5.37
N HIS A 479 -21.73 -20.77 -5.70
CA HIS A 479 -21.23 -20.48 -7.04
C HIS A 479 -20.40 -21.63 -7.64
N ASP A 480 -20.38 -22.80 -6.99
CA ASP A 480 -19.65 -23.96 -7.49
C ASP A 480 -20.26 -24.45 -8.82
N PRO A 481 -19.50 -24.39 -9.93
CA PRO A 481 -20.02 -24.78 -11.23
C PRO A 481 -20.07 -26.31 -11.42
N PHE A 482 -19.38 -27.12 -10.60
CA PHE A 482 -19.20 -28.55 -10.87
C PHE A 482 -20.41 -29.41 -10.50
N PRO A 483 -21.03 -29.26 -9.32
CA PRO A 483 -22.23 -30.06 -8.97
C PRO A 483 -23.43 -29.78 -9.88
N ARG A 484 -23.46 -28.61 -10.52
CA ARG A 484 -24.59 -28.13 -11.35
C ARG A 484 -24.35 -28.31 -12.85
N SER A 485 -23.16 -28.75 -13.25
CA SER A 485 -22.84 -28.89 -14.67
C SER A 485 -23.61 -30.07 -15.27
N LYS A 486 -24.45 -29.80 -16.29
CA LYS A 486 -25.13 -30.85 -17.07
C LYS A 486 -24.11 -31.72 -17.82
N ASP A 487 -23.02 -31.09 -18.26
CA ASP A 487 -21.88 -31.76 -18.86
C ASP A 487 -20.99 -32.26 -17.73
N LYS A 488 -20.80 -33.57 -17.58
CA LYS A 488 -19.86 -34.13 -16.60
C LYS A 488 -18.47 -33.57 -16.90
N LEU A 489 -18.05 -32.57 -16.12
CA LEU A 489 -16.72 -31.98 -16.24
C LEU A 489 -15.69 -32.97 -15.67
N PRO A 490 -14.50 -33.09 -16.27
CA PRO A 490 -13.48 -34.07 -15.91
C PRO A 490 -12.71 -33.64 -14.66
N VAL A 491 -13.42 -33.60 -13.53
CA VAL A 491 -12.85 -33.21 -12.24
C VAL A 491 -13.26 -34.17 -11.14
N GLU A 492 -12.41 -34.32 -10.13
CA GLU A 492 -12.63 -35.13 -8.94
C GLU A 492 -12.48 -34.26 -7.70
N LEU A 493 -13.46 -34.31 -6.80
CA LEU A 493 -13.39 -33.59 -5.53
C LEU A 493 -12.36 -34.25 -4.62
N LEU A 494 -11.30 -33.53 -4.27
CA LEU A 494 -10.28 -34.00 -3.34
C LEU A 494 -10.62 -33.63 -1.88
N GLY A 495 -11.26 -32.48 -1.68
CA GLY A 495 -11.60 -32.01 -0.35
C GLY A 495 -12.53 -30.82 -0.36
N GLU A 496 -13.29 -30.70 0.72
CA GLU A 496 -14.19 -29.60 1.01
C GLU A 496 -13.95 -29.14 2.45
N ALA A 497 -13.82 -27.83 2.65
CA ALA A 497 -13.65 -27.24 3.96
C ALA A 497 -14.24 -25.82 3.97
N ASP A 498 -15.24 -25.60 4.82
CA ASP A 498 -15.94 -24.31 4.95
C ASP A 498 -16.45 -23.80 3.58
N ILE A 499 -16.06 -22.60 3.16
CA ILE A 499 -16.44 -22.02 1.87
C ILE A 499 -15.58 -22.49 0.68
N TRP A 500 -14.69 -23.47 0.88
CA TRP A 500 -13.69 -23.88 -0.12
C TRP A 500 -13.87 -25.33 -0.58
N ARG A 501 -13.66 -25.54 -1.88
CA ARG A 501 -13.53 -26.89 -2.47
C ARG A 501 -12.31 -26.97 -3.35
N LEU A 502 -11.61 -28.10 -3.29
CA LEU A 502 -10.48 -28.42 -4.14
C LEU A 502 -10.83 -29.59 -5.05
N TYR A 503 -10.67 -29.38 -6.34
CA TYR A 503 -10.85 -30.40 -7.35
C TYR A 503 -9.53 -30.71 -8.05
N ARG A 504 -9.30 -31.99 -8.35
CA ARG A 504 -8.26 -32.46 -9.28
C ARG A 504 -8.85 -32.54 -10.69
N VAL A 505 -8.12 -32.08 -11.69
CA VAL A 505 -8.52 -32.21 -13.10
C VAL A 505 -8.03 -33.54 -13.66
N ASP A 506 -8.94 -34.34 -14.22
CA ASP A 506 -8.57 -35.48 -15.07
C ASP A 506 -8.20 -34.95 -16.45
N ARG A 507 -6.89 -34.81 -16.69
CA ARG A 507 -6.37 -34.23 -17.94
C ARG A 507 -6.65 -35.10 -19.16
N GLU A 508 -6.72 -36.42 -19.01
CA GLU A 508 -7.02 -37.32 -20.12
C GLU A 508 -8.49 -37.18 -20.54
N ALA A 509 -9.40 -37.15 -19.55
CA ALA A 509 -10.80 -36.91 -19.82
C ALA A 509 -11.10 -35.46 -20.27
N ALA A 510 -10.24 -34.49 -19.93
CA ALA A 510 -10.32 -33.12 -20.44
C ALA A 510 -9.78 -32.96 -21.87
N ALA A 511 -8.93 -33.89 -22.33
CA ALA A 511 -8.41 -33.92 -23.69
C ALA A 511 -9.35 -34.64 -24.68
N ARG A 512 -10.17 -35.58 -24.19
CA ARG A 512 -11.27 -36.23 -24.92
C ARG A 512 -12.52 -35.34 -24.99
#